data_AF-A0A6C0AIA7-F1
#
_entry.id   AF-A0A6C0AIA7-F1
#
_cell.length_a   1.000
_cell.length_b   1.000
_cell.length_c   1.000
_cell.angle_alpha   90.00
_cell.angle_beta   90.00
_cell.angle_gamma   90.00
#
_symmetry.space_group_name_H-M   'P 1'
#
loop_
_entity.id
_entity.type
_entity.pdbx_description
1 polymer ?
#
loop_
_entity_poly.entity_id
_entity_poly.type
_entity_poly.pdbx_seq_one_letter_code
_entity_poly.pdbx_strand_id
1 'polypeptide(L)' 'MDIIREHLMYKDVPIRIEIDSLKHQDQYEVIRLLLACRDSKEDVCVSTSDKTNTYILELLKELRIKTVATGAP' A
#
# COMPACT_ATOMS: atom_id res chain seq x y z
N MET A 1 -6.78 11.15 0.89
CA MET A 1 -7.28 9.92 1.53
C MET A 1 -8.61 9.44 0.97
N ASP A 2 -9.56 10.33 0.68
CA ASP A 2 -10.86 9.90 0.10
C ASP A 2 -10.72 9.21 -1.25
N ILE A 3 -9.78 9.67 -2.10
CA ILE A 3 -9.50 9.05 -3.40
C ILE A 3 -9.01 7.60 -3.23
N ILE A 4 -8.13 7.30 -2.26
CA ILE A 4 -7.62 5.94 -2.04
C ILE A 4 -8.75 5.04 -1.53
N ARG A 5 -9.56 5.53 -0.59
CA ARG A 5 -10.71 4.79 -0.06
C ARG A 5 -11.75 4.51 -1.15
N GLU A 6 -12.10 5.52 -1.95
CA GLU A 6 -13.05 5.38 -3.04
C GLU A 6 -12.54 4.39 -4.10
N HIS A 7 -11.26 4.46 -4.44
CA HIS A 7 -10.68 3.54 -5.42
C HIS A 7 -10.64 2.10 -4.90
N LEU A 8 -10.27 1.90 -3.63
CA LEU A 8 -10.29 0.58 -2.98
C LEU A 8 -11.70 -0.01 -2.81
N MET A 9 -12.74 0.82 -2.79
CA MET A 9 -14.13 0.36 -2.57
C MET A 9 -14.97 0.26 -3.84
N TYR A 10 -14.70 1.06 -4.88
CA TYR A 10 -15.61 1.23 -6.01
C TYR A 10 -14.97 1.05 -7.39
N LYS A 11 -13.65 0.95 -7.49
CA LYS A 11 -12.96 0.81 -8.78
C LYS A 11 -12.11 -0.45 -8.80
N ASP A 12 -12.46 -1.34 -9.72
CA ASP A 12 -11.71 -2.57 -10.08
C ASP A 12 -10.46 -2.23 -10.92
N VAL A 13 -9.76 -1.16 -10.53
CA VAL A 13 -8.60 -0.66 -11.26
C VAL A 13 -7.37 -0.82 -10.37
N PRO A 14 -6.28 -1.42 -10.88
CA PRO A 14 -5.07 -1.60 -10.09
C PRO A 14 -4.52 -0.28 -9.56
N ILE A 15 -4.30 -0.21 -8.25
CA ILE A 15 -3.76 0.96 -7.56
C ILE A 15 -2.28 0.71 -7.28
N ARG A 16 -1.43 1.65 -7.71
CA ARG A 16 -0.04 1.71 -7.27
C ARG A 16 0.14 2.80 -6.21
N ILE A 17 0.61 2.43 -5.03
CA ILE A 17 0.84 3.33 -3.90
C ILE A 17 2.34 3.47 -3.67
N GLU A 18 2.88 4.67 -3.80
CA GLU A 18 4.28 4.94 -3.43
C GLU A 18 4.36 5.30 -1.95
N ILE A 19 4.70 4.33 -1.09
CA ILE A 19 4.56 4.53 0.36
C ILE A 19 5.61 5.50 0.91
N ASP A 20 6.79 5.55 0.30
CA ASP A 20 7.89 6.39 0.77
C ASP A 20 7.72 7.88 0.44
N SER A 21 6.84 8.22 -0.52
CA SER A 21 6.50 9.61 -0.80
C SER A 21 5.46 10.18 0.18
N LEU A 22 4.85 9.31 0.99
CA LEU A 22 3.86 9.67 2.02
C LEU A 22 4.53 10.02 3.35
N LYS A 23 3.89 10.90 4.12
CA LYS A 23 4.29 11.16 5.52
C LYS A 23 4.01 9.93 6.37
N HIS A 24 4.75 9.74 7.45
CA HIS A 24 4.58 8.59 8.36
C HIS A 24 3.12 8.34 8.77
N GLN A 25 2.35 9.37 9.13
CA GLN A 25 0.94 9.21 9.50
C GLN A 25 0.10 8.66 8.34
N ASP A 26 0.32 9.16 7.13
CA ASP A 26 -0.40 8.72 5.93
C ASP A 26 -0.02 7.29 5.55
N GLN A 27 1.24 6.89 5.75
CA GLN A 27 1.68 5.51 5.55
C GLN A 27 0.91 4.54 6.46
N TYR A 28 0.76 4.86 7.74
CA TYR A 28 -0.01 4.01 8.67
C TYR A 28 -1.50 3.95 8.31
N GLU A 29 -2.08 5.06 7.87
CA GLU A 29 -3.49 5.08 7.48
C GLU A 29 -3.72 4.30 6.17
N VAL A 30 -2.78 4.30 5.23
CA VAL A 30 -2.81 3.40 4.06
C VAL A 30 -2.84 1.94 4.52
N ILE A 31 -1.95 1.54 5.44
CA ILE A 31 -1.94 0.16 5.94
C ILE A 31 -3.25 -0.20 6.64
N ARG A 32 -3.82 0.75 7.41
CA ARG A 32 -5.12 0.58 8.05
C ARG A 32 -6.26 0.37 7.05
N LEU A 33 -6.24 1.09 5.93
CA LEU A 33 -7.21 0.91 4.84
C LEU A 33 -7.02 -0.45 4.15
N LEU A 34 -5.78 -0.87 3.89
CA LEU A 34 -5.48 -2.18 3.31
C LEU A 34 -5.88 -3.35 4.22
N LEU A 35 -5.81 -3.16 5.54
CA LEU A 35 -6.35 -4.10 6.53
C LEU A 35 -7.88 -4.22 6.43
N ALA A 36 -8.57 -3.11 6.18
CA ALA A 36 -10.04 -3.08 6.09
C ALA A 36 -10.58 -3.67 4.78
N CYS A 37 -9.84 -3.51 3.68
CA CYS A 37 -10.20 -4.07 2.37
C CYS A 37 -9.70 -5.52 2.26
N ARG A 38 -10.50 -6.50 2.68
CA ARG A 38 -10.13 -7.94 2.65
C ARG A 38 -10.18 -8.57 1.26
N ASP A 39 -11.05 -8.09 0.37
CA ASP A 39 -11.39 -8.79 -0.88
C ASP A 39 -10.74 -8.21 -2.15
N SER A 40 -10.20 -6.98 -2.11
CA SER A 40 -9.62 -6.27 -3.27
C SER A 40 -8.11 -6.10 -3.21
N LYS A 41 -7.42 -7.02 -2.52
CA LYS A 41 -5.96 -6.92 -2.28
C LYS A 41 -5.11 -7.28 -3.49
N GLU A 42 -5.66 -7.98 -4.48
CA GLU A 42 -4.93 -8.43 -5.66
C GLU A 42 -4.58 -7.29 -6.62
N ASP A 43 -5.37 -6.21 -6.57
CA ASP A 43 -5.25 -5.02 -7.40
C ASP A 43 -4.43 -3.90 -6.74
N VAL A 44 -3.94 -4.12 -5.51
CA VAL A 44 -3.08 -3.14 -4.83
C VAL A 44 -1.62 -3.54 -4.97
N CYS A 45 -0.82 -2.60 -5.48
CA CYS A 45 0.62 -2.68 -5.54
C CYS A 45 1.23 -1.53 -4.73
N VAL A 46 2.18 -1.84 -3.84
CA VAL A 46 2.86 -0.82 -3.02
C VAL A 46 4.33 -0.75 -3.45
N SER A 47 4.77 0.44 -3.87
CA SER A 47 6.19 0.71 -4.11
C SER A 47 6.88 0.98 -2.78
N THR A 48 7.97 0.26 -2.52
CA THR A 48 8.79 0.34 -1.31
C THR A 48 10.26 0.53 -1.68
N SER A 49 11.05 1.18 -0.84
CA SER A 49 12.49 1.35 -1.00
C SER A 49 13.25 0.86 0.24
N ASP A 50 14.57 0.91 0.18
CA ASP A 50 15.47 0.57 1.30
C ASP A 50 15.27 1.48 2.53
N LYS A 51 14.55 2.61 2.35
CA LYS A 51 14.21 3.56 3.41
C LYS A 51 12.82 3.32 4.01
N THR A 52 12.02 2.43 3.42
CA THR A 52 10.69 2.11 3.95
C THR A 52 10.84 1.54 5.36
N ASN A 53 9.98 1.99 6.27
CA ASN A 53 9.98 1.52 7.65
C ASN A 53 9.80 -0.01 7.68
N THR A 54 10.72 -0.71 8.35
CA THR A 54 10.71 -2.17 8.48
C THR A 54 9.38 -2.70 9.02
N TYR A 55 8.75 -1.98 9.96
CA TYR A 55 7.45 -2.36 10.50
C TYR A 55 6.36 -2.37 9.41
N ILE A 56 6.38 -1.38 8.52
CA ILE A 56 5.43 -1.28 7.40
C ILE A 56 5.69 -2.40 6.39
N LEU A 57 6.96 -2.72 6.10
CA LEU A 57 7.33 -3.83 5.24
C LEU A 57 6.81 -5.17 5.77
N GLU A 58 6.96 -5.42 7.07
CA GLU A 58 6.44 -6.63 7.70
C GLU A 58 4.90 -6.70 7.64
N LEU A 59 4.21 -5.59 7.88
CA LEU A 59 2.75 -5.54 7.73
C LEU A 59 2.29 -5.80 6.30
N LEU A 60 2.97 -5.24 5.29
CA LEU A 60 2.64 -5.49 3.88
C LEU A 60 2.82 -6.96 3.51
N LYS A 61 3.86 -7.63 4.04
CA LYS A 61 4.08 -9.08 3.87
C LYS A 61 2.98 -9.89 4.54
N GLU A 62 2.62 -9.57 5.78
CA GLU A 62 1.53 -10.24 6.51
C GLU A 62 0.20 -10.11 5.76
N LEU A 63 -0.04 -8.94 5.17
CA LEU A 63 -1.23 -8.66 4.36
C LEU A 63 -1.20 -9.28 2.97
N ARG A 64 -0.08 -9.88 2.55
CA ARG A 64 0.15 -10.46 1.22
C ARG A 64 -0.06 -9.46 0.08
N ILE A 65 0.26 -8.19 0.30
CA ILE A 65 0.16 -7.14 -0.72
C ILE A 65 1.35 -7.25 -1.67
N LYS A 66 1.13 -7.05 -2.98
CA LYS A 66 2.21 -7.01 -3.96
C LYS A 66 3.10 -5.79 -3.69
N THR A 67 4.37 -6.02 -3.42
CA THR A 67 5.35 -4.95 -3.21
C THR A 67 6.34 -4.90 -4.37
N VAL A 68 6.65 -3.68 -4.85
CA VAL A 68 7.66 -3.46 -5.89
C VAL A 68 8.76 -2.59 -5.32
N ALA A 69 10.00 -3.07 -5.42
CA ALA A 69 11.17 -2.28 -5.03
C ALA A 69 11.36 -1.12 -6.02
N THR A 70 11.26 0.12 -5.53
CA THR A 70 11.70 1.32 -6.27
C THR A 70 13.23 1.37 -6.21
N GLY A 71 13.90 0.57 -7.06
CA GLY A 71 15.36 0.47 -7.08
C GLY A 71 15.97 -0.64 -7.93
N ALA A 72 15.22 -1.31 -8.81
CA ALA A 72 15.82 -2.21 -9.81
C ALA A 72 16.16 -1.41 -11.09
N PRO A 73 17.38 -1.54 -11.65
CA PRO A 73 17.82 -0.86 -12.87
C PRO A 73 17.01 -1.28 -14.11
#